data_AF-A0A1H2SEX7-F1
#
_entry.id   AF-A0A1H2SEX7-F1
#
_cell.length_a   1.000
_cell.length_b   1.000
_cell.length_c   1.000
_cell.angle_alpha   90.00
_cell.angle_beta   90.00
_cell.angle_gamma   90.00
#
_symmetry.space_group_name_H-M   'P 1'
#
loop_
_entity.id
_entity.type
_entity.pdbx_description
1 polymer ?
#
loop_
_entity_poly.entity_id
_entity_poly.type
_entity_poly.pdbx_seq_one_letter_code
_entity_poly.pdbx_strand_id
1 'polypeptide(L)'
;MSLDTVFGQVPDPQSYSFPDYSLPQGDPVKPIALTDDELTALLDLYDAFSAVDPTGMDSNPFLRATSEFLQQTLGAPLTRPDEELNDDIAALLNDFSGDLGDQSMGVVDATPAHHRTLYFFLTSCKAYHMAPHLRFDPDPAAVETLYAVYERVTEQAFYLKRPKSVLE
;
A
#
# COMPACT_ATOMS: atom_id res chain seq x y z
N MET A 1 15.39 1.36 -11.70
CA MET A 1 14.70 1.81 -12.94
C MET A 1 14.43 3.32 -12.90
N SER A 2 13.80 3.93 -13.91
CA SER A 2 13.23 5.30 -13.79
C SER A 2 11.81 5.26 -13.22
N LEU A 3 11.37 6.33 -12.55
CA LEU A 3 10.01 6.44 -11.99
C LEU A 3 8.92 6.26 -13.05
N ASP A 4 9.09 6.83 -14.25
CA ASP A 4 8.14 6.64 -15.37
C ASP A 4 7.94 5.16 -15.73
N THR A 5 8.99 4.35 -15.63
CA THR A 5 8.93 2.93 -15.96
C THR A 5 8.14 2.17 -14.89
N VAL A 6 8.45 2.39 -13.62
CA VAL A 6 7.79 1.72 -12.49
C VAL A 6 6.33 2.15 -12.38
N PHE A 7 6.04 3.44 -12.46
CA PHE A 7 4.67 3.96 -12.41
C PHE A 7 3.84 3.58 -13.65
N GLY A 8 4.48 3.22 -14.77
CA GLY A 8 3.82 2.64 -15.93
C GLY A 8 3.21 1.26 -15.68
N GLN A 9 3.67 0.55 -14.64
CA GLN A 9 3.19 -0.79 -14.26
C GLN A 9 2.04 -0.76 -13.24
N VAL A 10 1.80 0.38 -12.59
CA VAL A 10 0.76 0.55 -11.58
C VAL A 10 -0.63 0.52 -12.26
N PRO A 11 -1.55 -0.35 -11.82
CA PRO A 11 -2.89 -0.42 -12.40
C PRO A 11 -3.65 0.91 -12.28
N ASP A 12 -4.49 1.21 -13.27
CA ASP A 12 -5.25 2.46 -13.31
C ASP A 12 -6.47 2.39 -12.36
N PRO A 13 -6.60 3.31 -11.37
CA PRO A 13 -7.75 3.40 -10.47
C PRO A 13 -9.12 3.41 -11.17
N GLN A 14 -9.22 3.95 -12.38
CA GLN A 14 -10.48 4.00 -13.11
C GLN A 14 -10.95 2.64 -13.64
N SER A 15 -10.04 1.67 -13.74
CA SER A 15 -10.29 0.34 -14.29
C SER A 15 -10.01 -0.79 -13.31
N TYR A 16 -9.40 -0.47 -12.17
CA TYR A 16 -9.00 -1.44 -11.17
C TYR A 16 -10.19 -1.86 -10.30
N SER A 17 -10.31 -3.16 -10.04
CA SER A 17 -11.25 -3.71 -9.10
C SER A 17 -10.54 -4.65 -8.14
N PHE A 18 -10.87 -4.52 -6.85
CA PHE A 18 -10.38 -5.47 -5.86
C PHE A 18 -11.10 -6.82 -6.01
N PRO A 19 -10.40 -7.94 -5.75
CA PRO A 19 -11.04 -9.24 -5.71
C PRO A 19 -12.06 -9.32 -4.56
N ASP A 20 -13.01 -10.24 -4.69
CA ASP A 20 -13.90 -10.59 -3.58
C ASP A 20 -13.10 -11.31 -2.49
N TYR A 21 -13.06 -10.70 -1.30
CA TYR A 21 -12.33 -11.21 -0.15
C TYR A 21 -13.19 -12.11 0.75
N SER A 22 -14.44 -12.39 0.36
CA SER A 22 -15.34 -13.21 1.18
C SER A 22 -14.85 -14.65 1.28
N LEU A 23 -14.47 -15.05 2.49
CA LEU A 23 -14.22 -16.44 2.85
C LEU A 23 -15.32 -16.95 3.78
N PRO A 24 -15.65 -18.25 3.73
CA PRO A 24 -16.76 -18.82 4.50
C PRO A 24 -16.58 -18.73 6.04
N GLN A 25 -15.34 -18.69 6.56
CA GLN A 25 -15.05 -18.47 7.98
C GLN A 25 -13.64 -17.89 8.19
N GLY A 26 -13.48 -16.88 9.05
CA GLY A 26 -12.20 -16.30 9.46
C GLY A 26 -11.68 -15.18 8.56
N ASP A 27 -10.62 -14.50 9.03
CA ASP A 27 -10.00 -13.41 8.30
C ASP A 27 -9.01 -13.96 7.25
N PRO A 28 -9.20 -13.65 5.96
CA PRO A 28 -8.26 -14.02 4.91
C PRO A 28 -6.90 -13.33 5.11
N VAL A 29 -5.82 -14.07 4.93
CA VAL A 29 -4.45 -13.56 4.85
C VAL A 29 -3.71 -14.17 3.68
N LYS A 30 -2.66 -13.49 3.23
CA LYS A 30 -1.72 -13.95 2.21
C LYS A 30 -0.31 -13.90 2.80
N PRO A 31 0.34 -15.04 3.02
CA PRO A 31 1.72 -15.04 3.48
C PRO A 31 2.63 -14.56 2.35
N ILE A 32 3.41 -13.51 2.59
CA ILE A 32 4.41 -13.01 1.64
C ILE A 32 5.79 -13.02 2.28
N ALA A 33 6.82 -13.28 1.50
CA ALA A 33 8.19 -13.11 1.95
C ALA A 33 8.56 -11.62 1.92
N LEU A 34 9.13 -11.15 3.04
CA LEU A 34 9.61 -9.78 3.21
C LEU A 34 11.00 -9.82 3.85
N THR A 35 11.90 -8.99 3.34
CA THR A 35 13.24 -8.76 3.91
C THR A 35 13.28 -7.49 4.74
N ASP A 36 14.28 -7.38 5.63
CA ASP A 36 14.54 -6.17 6.40
C ASP A 36 14.90 -4.96 5.53
N ASP A 37 15.69 -5.19 4.46
CA ASP A 37 16.03 -4.18 3.46
C ASP A 37 14.79 -3.66 2.73
N GLU A 38 13.87 -4.55 2.34
CA GLU A 38 12.61 -4.16 1.71
C GLU A 38 11.73 -3.36 2.67
N LEU A 39 11.59 -3.80 3.92
CA LEU A 39 10.83 -3.07 4.94
C LEU A 39 11.44 -1.68 5.19
N THR A 40 12.76 -1.59 5.26
CA THR A 40 13.49 -0.32 5.44
C THR A 40 13.22 0.62 4.27
N ALA A 41 13.30 0.12 3.02
CA ALA A 41 13.00 0.92 1.84
C ALA A 41 11.54 1.42 1.83
N LEU A 42 10.59 0.63 2.32
CA LEU A 42 9.19 1.04 2.44
C LEU A 42 8.99 2.11 3.54
N LEU A 43 9.70 2.00 4.66
CA LEU A 43 9.69 3.01 5.73
C LEU A 43 10.27 4.34 5.23
N ASP A 44 11.41 4.31 4.54
CA ASP A 44 12.01 5.50 3.94
C ASP A 44 11.07 6.16 2.91
N LEU A 45 10.38 5.35 2.11
CA LEU A 45 9.38 5.84 1.15
C LEU A 45 8.17 6.47 1.87
N TYR A 46 7.71 5.85 2.96
CA TYR A 46 6.61 6.39 3.77
C TYR A 46 6.97 7.72 4.43
N ASP A 47 8.19 7.87 4.94
CA ASP A 47 8.67 9.13 5.50
C ASP A 47 8.69 10.24 4.44
N ALA A 48 9.15 9.93 3.22
CA ALA A 48 9.11 10.87 2.11
C ALA A 48 7.67 11.21 1.67
N PHE A 49 6.77 10.23 1.69
CA PHE A 49 5.36 10.38 1.30
C PHE A 49 4.57 11.22 2.30
N SER A 50 4.70 10.93 3.59
CA SER A 50 3.97 11.60 4.68
C SER A 50 4.39 13.06 4.87
N ALA A 51 5.60 13.43 4.41
CA ALA A 51 6.10 14.80 4.42
C ALA A 51 5.50 15.70 3.32
N VAL A 52 4.79 15.14 2.33
CA VAL A 52 4.15 15.90 1.25
C VAL A 52 2.91 16.60 1.78
N ASP A 53 2.82 17.92 1.62
CA ASP A 53 1.58 18.68 1.88
C ASP A 53 0.58 18.47 0.73
N PRO A 54 -0.56 17.81 0.98
CA PRO A 54 -1.56 17.51 -0.04
C PRO A 54 -2.49 18.70 -0.35
N THR A 55 -2.23 19.91 0.15
CA THR A 55 -3.09 21.07 -0.09
C THR A 55 -3.11 21.48 -1.57
N GLY A 56 -4.31 21.57 -2.18
CA GLY A 56 -4.50 21.98 -3.58
C GLY A 56 -4.65 20.84 -4.61
N MET A 57 -4.69 19.59 -4.13
CA MET A 57 -4.80 18.35 -4.92
C MET A 57 -6.01 18.22 -5.84
N ASP A 58 -7.12 18.93 -5.58
CA ASP A 58 -8.38 18.81 -6.34
C ASP A 58 -8.24 19.15 -7.84
N SER A 59 -7.12 19.75 -8.22
CA SER A 59 -6.82 20.19 -9.59
C SER A 59 -6.27 19.08 -10.49
N ASN A 60 -5.81 17.95 -9.96
CA ASN A 60 -5.22 16.84 -10.73
C ASN A 60 -6.26 15.72 -10.98
N PRO A 61 -6.62 15.41 -12.24
CA PRO A 61 -7.62 14.39 -12.55
C PRO A 61 -7.29 12.98 -12.06
N PHE A 62 -6.01 12.58 -12.06
CA PHE A 62 -5.58 11.26 -11.60
C PHE A 62 -5.60 11.16 -10.07
N LEU A 63 -5.19 12.23 -9.38
CA LEU A 63 -5.34 12.35 -7.92
C LEU A 63 -6.82 12.30 -7.55
N ARG A 64 -7.68 13.07 -8.22
CA ARG A 64 -9.12 13.06 -7.97
C ARG A 64 -9.72 11.67 -8.16
N ALA A 65 -9.37 10.97 -9.23
CA ALA A 65 -9.81 9.58 -9.45
C ALA A 65 -9.32 8.64 -8.33
N THR A 66 -8.07 8.81 -7.87
CA THR A 66 -7.50 8.03 -6.77
C THR A 66 -8.24 8.31 -5.46
N SER A 67 -8.49 9.57 -5.12
CA SER A 67 -9.24 9.98 -3.93
C SER A 67 -10.71 9.54 -3.97
N GLU A 68 -11.37 9.66 -5.12
CA GLU A 68 -12.74 9.15 -5.33
C GLU A 68 -12.80 7.63 -5.14
N PHE A 69 -11.82 6.90 -5.70
CA PHE A 69 -11.74 5.45 -5.54
C PHE A 69 -11.46 5.03 -4.09
N LEU A 70 -10.59 5.76 -3.38
CA LEU A 70 -10.33 5.57 -1.95
C LEU A 70 -11.63 5.76 -1.13
N GLN A 71 -12.34 6.87 -1.33
CA GLN A 71 -13.61 7.14 -0.63
C GLN A 71 -14.67 6.06 -0.91
N GLN A 72 -14.81 5.62 -2.16
CA GLN A 72 -15.74 4.54 -2.52
C GLN A 72 -15.37 3.21 -1.87
N THR A 73 -14.07 2.91 -1.76
CA THR A 73 -13.57 1.65 -1.19
C THR A 73 -13.70 1.63 0.34
N LEU A 74 -13.49 2.76 1.01
CA LEU A 74 -13.56 2.88 2.47
C LEU A 74 -15.00 3.08 2.99
N GLY A 75 -15.94 3.46 2.11
CA GLY A 75 -17.38 3.42 2.41
C GLY A 75 -17.91 4.57 3.25
N ALA A 76 -17.10 5.57 3.56
CA ALA A 76 -17.51 6.81 4.22
C ALA A 76 -17.05 8.03 3.41
N PRO A 77 -17.84 9.13 3.36
CA PRO A 77 -17.34 10.40 2.86
C PRO A 77 -16.26 10.91 3.80
N LEU A 78 -15.00 10.80 3.37
CA LEU A 78 -13.84 11.19 4.16
C LEU A 78 -13.55 12.68 3.96
N THR A 79 -13.48 13.41 5.07
CA THR A 79 -13.10 14.83 5.07
C THR A 79 -11.61 15.01 4.73
N ARG A 80 -10.77 14.00 5.02
CA ARG A 80 -9.31 13.97 4.79
C ARG A 80 -8.83 12.55 4.41
N PRO A 81 -9.10 12.10 3.18
CA PRO A 81 -8.73 10.77 2.71
C PRO A 81 -7.21 10.51 2.72
N ASP A 82 -6.42 11.57 2.64
CA ASP A 82 -4.96 11.60 2.72
C ASP A 82 -4.42 11.30 4.13
N GLU A 83 -5.07 11.80 5.18
CA GLU A 83 -4.67 11.50 6.57
C GLU A 83 -4.95 10.03 6.91
N GLU A 84 -6.12 9.52 6.53
CA GLU A 84 -6.48 8.12 6.75
C GLU A 84 -5.55 7.16 5.98
N LEU A 85 -5.18 7.51 4.75
CA LEU A 85 -4.20 6.72 4.01
C LEU A 85 -2.82 6.71 4.71
N ASN A 86 -2.37 7.83 5.28
CA ASN A 86 -1.12 7.87 6.04
C ASN A 86 -1.19 6.97 7.29
N ASP A 87 -2.31 6.99 8.01
CA ASP A 87 -2.53 6.13 9.17
C ASP A 87 -2.57 4.64 8.76
N ASP A 88 -3.23 4.30 7.65
CA ASP A 88 -3.29 2.95 7.11
C ASP A 88 -1.91 2.43 6.67
N ILE A 89 -1.09 3.27 6.01
CA ILE A 89 0.28 2.89 5.62
C ILE A 89 1.13 2.67 6.88
N ALA A 90 1.02 3.54 7.89
CA ALA A 90 1.73 3.36 9.14
C ALA A 90 1.33 2.07 9.85
N ALA A 91 0.03 1.74 9.88
CA ALA A 91 -0.46 0.50 10.47
C ALA A 91 0.07 -0.72 9.71
N LEU A 92 0.02 -0.71 8.38
CA LEU A 92 0.58 -1.76 7.53
C LEU A 92 2.07 -2.01 7.81
N LEU A 93 2.89 -0.96 7.84
CA LEU A 93 4.33 -1.08 8.04
C LEU A 93 4.67 -1.56 9.46
N ASN A 94 3.89 -1.15 10.46
CA ASN A 94 4.01 -1.66 11.83
C ASN A 94 3.64 -3.15 11.92
N ASP A 95 2.59 -3.59 11.24
CA ASP A 95 2.20 -5.00 11.20
C ASP A 95 3.29 -5.85 10.53
N PHE A 96 3.83 -5.39 9.38
CA PHE A 96 4.94 -6.07 8.71
C PHE A 96 6.21 -6.10 9.57
N SER A 97 6.54 -5.00 10.25
CA SER A 97 7.65 -4.95 11.20
C SER A 97 7.44 -5.90 12.38
N GLY A 98 6.22 -5.97 12.92
CA GLY A 98 5.88 -6.85 14.03
C GLY A 98 5.94 -8.34 13.66
N ASP A 99 5.48 -8.70 12.47
CA ASP A 99 5.55 -10.07 11.94
C ASP A 99 7.00 -10.48 11.60
N LEU A 100 7.80 -9.57 11.04
CA LEU A 100 9.21 -9.82 10.70
C LEU A 100 10.10 -9.90 11.95
N GLY A 101 9.84 -9.06 12.96
CA GLY A 101 10.66 -8.94 14.16
C GLY A 101 12.10 -8.52 13.83
N ASP A 102 13.07 -9.15 14.50
CA ASP A 102 14.51 -8.89 14.27
C ASP A 102 15.13 -9.76 13.16
N GLN A 103 14.29 -10.40 12.33
CA GLN A 103 14.76 -11.29 11.26
C GLN A 103 15.17 -10.49 10.02
N SER A 104 16.26 -10.88 9.38
CA SER A 104 16.67 -10.28 8.09
C SER A 104 15.73 -10.67 6.93
N MET A 105 14.99 -11.76 7.10
CA MET A 105 13.96 -12.21 6.15
C MET A 105 12.95 -13.10 6.87
N GLY A 106 11.67 -12.88 6.59
CA GLY A 106 10.57 -13.62 7.21
C GLY A 106 9.34 -13.68 6.32
N VAL A 107 8.29 -14.32 6.84
CA VAL A 107 6.98 -14.36 6.20
C VAL A 107 6.04 -13.48 7.01
N VAL A 108 5.42 -12.50 6.35
CA VAL A 108 4.44 -11.60 6.97
C VAL A 108 3.03 -11.90 6.42
N ASP A 109 2.01 -11.72 7.25
CA ASP A 109 0.62 -11.98 6.87
C ASP A 109 -0.02 -10.72 6.25
N ALA A 110 -0.20 -10.71 4.93
CA ALA A 110 -0.90 -9.63 4.24
C ALA A 110 -2.43 -9.84 4.26
N THR A 111 -3.18 -8.94 4.89
CA THR A 111 -4.65 -8.96 4.91
C THR A 111 -5.23 -8.28 3.66
N PRO A 112 -6.56 -8.39 3.38
CA PRO A 112 -7.22 -7.57 2.38
C PRO A 112 -7.03 -6.06 2.60
N ALA A 113 -6.96 -5.61 3.86
CA ALA A 113 -6.66 -4.22 4.18
C ALA A 113 -5.25 -3.88 3.70
N HIS A 114 -4.26 -4.72 3.98
CA HIS A 114 -2.88 -4.53 3.51
C HIS A 114 -2.80 -4.43 1.99
N HIS A 115 -3.52 -5.30 1.26
CA HIS A 115 -3.58 -5.24 -0.20
C HIS A 115 -4.15 -3.90 -0.70
N ARG A 116 -5.23 -3.40 -0.09
CA ARG A 116 -5.82 -2.10 -0.44
C ARG A 116 -4.84 -0.96 -0.16
N THR A 117 -4.24 -0.95 1.02
CA THR A 117 -3.27 0.07 1.44
C THR A 117 -2.06 0.10 0.50
N LEU A 118 -1.47 -1.05 0.15
CA LEU A 118 -0.36 -1.11 -0.81
C LEU A 118 -0.72 -0.53 -2.18
N TYR A 119 -1.92 -0.85 -2.67
CA TYR A 119 -2.42 -0.29 -3.93
C TYR A 119 -2.62 1.23 -3.85
N PHE A 120 -3.22 1.71 -2.77
CA PHE A 120 -3.44 3.14 -2.57
C PHE A 120 -2.13 3.91 -2.36
N PHE A 121 -1.15 3.30 -1.70
CA PHE A 121 0.18 3.87 -1.54
C PHE A 121 0.86 4.03 -2.91
N LEU A 122 0.89 2.99 -3.74
CA LEU A 122 1.44 3.04 -5.11
C LEU A 122 0.78 4.11 -5.97
N THR A 123 -0.56 4.12 -6.00
CA THR A 123 -1.32 5.05 -6.83
C THR A 123 -1.16 6.48 -6.35
N SER A 124 -1.08 6.71 -5.04
CA SER A 124 -0.83 8.04 -4.46
C SER A 124 0.59 8.52 -4.72
N CYS A 125 1.61 7.66 -4.61
CA CYS A 125 2.99 8.00 -5.01
C CYS A 125 3.06 8.44 -6.47
N LYS A 126 2.44 7.68 -7.38
CA LYS A 126 2.34 8.04 -8.80
C LYS A 126 1.67 9.40 -8.97
N ALA A 127 0.55 9.59 -8.28
CA ALA A 127 -0.26 10.78 -8.39
C ALA A 127 0.47 12.04 -7.87
N TYR A 128 1.23 11.92 -6.77
CA TYR A 128 2.09 12.98 -6.24
C TYR A 128 3.24 13.30 -7.18
N HIS A 129 3.90 12.28 -7.74
CA HIS A 129 5.00 12.48 -8.68
C HIS A 129 4.55 13.18 -9.97
N MET A 130 3.34 12.87 -10.45
CA MET A 130 2.76 13.51 -11.64
C MET A 130 2.20 14.92 -11.38
N ALA A 131 2.03 15.33 -10.12
CA ALA A 131 1.44 16.62 -9.78
C ALA A 131 2.51 17.73 -9.89
N PRO A 132 2.38 18.67 -10.84
CA PRO A 132 3.43 19.65 -11.12
C PRO A 132 3.66 20.68 -10.00
N HIS A 133 2.73 20.76 -9.05
CA HIS A 133 2.78 21.67 -7.91
C HIS A 133 3.28 20.99 -6.62
N LEU A 134 3.44 19.67 -6.63
CA LEU A 134 3.99 18.92 -5.50
C LEU A 134 5.47 18.66 -5.72
N ARG A 135 6.24 18.75 -4.65
CA ARG A 135 7.66 18.39 -4.66
C ARG A 135 7.80 16.99 -4.08
N PHE A 136 7.50 15.99 -4.91
CA PHE A 136 7.64 14.58 -4.57
C PHE A 136 8.50 13.86 -5.61
N ASP A 137 9.71 13.49 -5.21
CA ASP A 137 10.71 12.81 -6.03
C ASP A 137 11.26 11.62 -5.24
N PRO A 138 10.49 10.52 -5.15
CA PRO A 138 10.86 9.36 -4.34
C PRO A 138 12.02 8.59 -4.99
N ASP A 139 12.77 7.84 -4.19
CA ASP A 139 13.77 6.90 -4.72
C ASP A 139 13.07 5.87 -5.63
N PRO A 140 13.46 5.77 -6.93
CA PRO A 140 12.90 4.77 -7.83
C PRO A 140 13.02 3.34 -7.31
N ALA A 141 14.09 3.02 -6.57
CA ALA A 141 14.29 1.69 -6.01
C ALA A 141 13.28 1.39 -4.90
N ALA A 142 12.93 2.38 -4.07
CA ALA A 142 11.94 2.21 -3.02
C ALA A 142 10.52 2.02 -3.60
N VAL A 143 10.19 2.74 -4.68
CA VAL A 143 8.91 2.55 -5.40
C VAL A 143 8.86 1.17 -6.09
N GLU A 144 9.99 0.71 -6.65
CA GLU A 144 10.12 -0.63 -7.23
C GLU A 144 9.92 -1.72 -6.17
N THR A 145 10.49 -1.54 -4.97
CA THR A 145 10.24 -2.41 -3.81
C THR A 145 8.77 -2.44 -3.42
N LEU A 146 8.11 -1.28 -3.34
CA LEU A 146 6.67 -1.20 -3.06
C LEU A 146 5.84 -1.95 -4.10
N TYR A 147 6.20 -1.82 -5.38
CA TYR A 147 5.54 -2.56 -6.45
C TYR A 147 5.75 -4.07 -6.33
N ALA A 148 6.98 -4.51 -6.05
CA ALA A 148 7.29 -5.93 -5.87
C ALA A 148 6.54 -6.55 -4.69
N VAL A 149 6.40 -5.82 -3.57
CA VAL A 149 5.62 -6.28 -2.41
C VAL A 149 4.13 -6.34 -2.75
N TYR A 150 3.58 -5.34 -3.44
CA TYR A 150 2.22 -5.37 -3.95
C TYR A 150 1.97 -6.57 -4.88
N GLU A 151 2.88 -6.82 -5.84
CA GLU A 151 2.78 -7.93 -6.78
C GLU A 151 2.73 -9.27 -6.05
N ARG A 152 3.61 -9.49 -5.06
CA ARG A 152 3.56 -10.70 -4.21
C ARG A 152 2.21 -10.86 -3.53
N VAL A 153 1.61 -9.79 -3.02
CA VAL A 153 0.26 -9.86 -2.42
C VAL A 153 -0.79 -10.21 -3.47
N THR A 154 -0.69 -9.71 -4.69
CA THR A 154 -1.67 -10.02 -5.75
C THR A 154 -1.57 -11.46 -6.28
N GLU A 155 -0.36 -12.00 -6.38
CA GLU A 155 -0.10 -13.33 -6.96
C GLU A 155 -0.40 -14.50 -6.01
N GLN A 156 -0.38 -14.25 -4.69
CA GLN A 156 -0.61 -15.30 -3.69
C GLN A 156 -2.10 -15.65 -3.54
N ALA A 157 -2.39 -16.93 -3.28
CA ALA A 157 -3.75 -17.37 -2.90
C ALA A 157 -4.09 -16.94 -1.46
N PHE A 158 -5.37 -16.75 -1.16
CA PHE A 158 -5.80 -16.50 0.22
C PHE A 158 -5.76 -17.77 1.06
N TYR A 159 -5.33 -17.63 2.30
CA TYR A 159 -5.39 -18.65 3.34
C TYR A 159 -6.08 -18.08 4.57
N LEU A 160 -6.55 -18.96 5.46
CA LEU A 160 -7.06 -18.54 6.76
C LEU A 160 -5.90 -18.34 7.72
N LYS A 161 -5.89 -17.21 8.43
CA LYS A 161 -4.94 -17.01 9.53
C LYS A 161 -5.15 -18.15 10.52
N ARG A 162 -4.14 -19.00 10.73
CA ARG A 162 -4.24 -20.01 11.79
C ARG A 162 -4.40 -19.25 13.10
N PRO A 163 -5.39 -19.58 13.95
CA PRO A 163 -5.42 -19.00 15.28
C PRO A 163 -4.07 -19.31 15.95
N LYS A 164 -3.40 -18.30 16.51
CA LYS A 164 -2.32 -18.53 17.49
C LYS A 164 -2.93 -19.50 18.50
N SER A 165 -2.45 -20.73 18.49
CA SER A 165 -3.12 -21.82 19.21
C SER A 165 -3.26 -21.47 20.68
N VAL A 166 -4.32 -21.98 21.30
CA VAL A 166 -4.65 -21.91 22.75
C VAL A 166 -3.57 -22.60 23.64
N LEU A 167 -2.35 -22.79 23.14
CA LEU A 167 -1.26 -23.59 23.70
C LEU A 167 0.13 -22.99 23.39
N GLU A 168 0.30 -21.67 23.51
CA GLU A 168 1.60 -21.05 23.79
C GLU A 168 1.55 -20.34 25.14
#